data_AF-A0A8J4SP76-F1
#
_entry.id   AF-A0A8J4SP76-F1
#
_cell.length_a   1.000
_cell.length_b   1.000
_cell.length_c   1.000
_cell.angle_alpha   90.00
_cell.angle_beta   90.00
_cell.angle_gamma   90.00
#
_symmetry.space_group_name_H-M   'P 1'
#
loop_
_entity.id
_entity.type
_entity.pdbx_description
1 polymer ?
#
loop_
_entity_poly.entity_id
_entity_poly.type
_entity_poly.pdbx_seq_one_letter_code
_entity_poly.pdbx_strand_id
1 'polypeptide(L)'
;MPNYHPLQTQSSILLKYGLLVHHFVFMTIACIITGFGAWMLLWANEYALFEYITQTFYYTSGRILLLTTSLLAALLALFGCCIINTESPKLLLTHTVLIMFLMAMSFGTTVCGFHLLNEVRFDLYKGLTTGITKYYGINQFMERNIQLTHVIDEIQLTFRCCGVSGERNSETSWYMYRNQSSWYFITNENVTTDSPPFVPESCCAYDSEWNNLRALEEAKTNFGNILDREACVGWKKISSSEIIAPRAVKPRNVTRTNRYLHERGCLTVVYSDFKHYALLLAGFGLGGCILMLIGFVLSSLLLWRIEYEQFLRITNLQDSSHKTRCHFTETSGFNSVDLGSREQAQSNSGEVNLNYTI
;
A
#
# COMPACT_ATOMS: atom_id res chain seq x y z
N MET A 1 28.22 35.10 9.90
CA MET A 1 27.25 34.06 10.30
C MET A 1 26.90 34.30 11.75
N PRO A 2 25.62 34.40 12.15
CA PRO A 2 25.30 34.56 13.56
C PRO A 2 25.71 33.29 14.32
N ASN A 3 26.54 33.44 15.35
CA ASN A 3 26.89 32.36 16.28
C ASN A 3 25.65 32.01 17.11
N TYR A 4 25.11 30.82 16.87
CA TYR A 4 24.06 30.23 17.70
C TYR A 4 24.70 29.83 19.03
N HIS A 5 24.33 30.51 20.12
CA HIS A 5 24.66 30.08 21.49
C HIS A 5 23.38 29.60 22.15
N PRO A 6 23.29 28.33 22.59
CA PRO A 6 22.05 27.77 23.12
C PRO A 6 21.75 28.32 24.50
N LEU A 7 20.61 29.02 24.64
CA LEU A 7 19.97 29.22 25.94
C LEU A 7 19.03 28.04 26.14
N GLN A 8 19.50 27.06 26.92
CA GLN A 8 18.86 25.76 27.03
C GLN A 8 17.89 25.73 28.22
N THR A 9 16.68 26.24 28.02
CA THR A 9 15.58 26.15 29.00
C THR A 9 15.04 24.72 29.08
N GLN A 10 14.61 24.26 30.25
CA GLN A 10 14.20 22.87 30.53
C GLN A 10 13.22 22.28 29.50
N SER A 11 12.26 23.07 29.00
CA SER A 11 11.30 22.62 27.99
C SER A 11 11.94 22.35 26.61
N SER A 12 12.99 23.08 26.22
CA SER A 12 13.72 22.78 24.96
C SER A 12 14.47 21.46 25.03
N ILE A 13 15.00 21.13 26.21
CA ILE A 13 15.70 19.87 26.47
C ILE A 13 14.72 18.71 26.29
N LEU A 14 13.54 18.82 26.89
CA LEU A 14 12.49 17.81 26.78
C LEU A 14 12.05 17.59 25.32
N LEU A 15 11.81 18.68 24.57
CA LEU A 15 11.43 18.58 23.15
C LEU A 15 12.51 17.95 22.28
N LYS A 16 13.79 18.31 22.49
CA LYS A 16 14.92 17.70 21.77
C LYS A 16 15.02 16.20 22.00
N TYR A 17 14.97 15.75 23.27
CA TYR A 17 15.02 14.32 23.59
C TYR A 17 13.75 13.57 23.13
N GLY A 18 12.58 14.18 23.24
CA GLY A 18 11.34 13.60 22.73
C GLY A 18 11.38 13.39 21.21
N LEU A 19 11.89 14.38 20.47
CA LEU A 19 12.09 14.27 19.02
C LEU A 19 13.15 13.21 18.68
N LEU A 20 14.23 13.10 19.44
CA LEU A 20 15.25 12.07 19.26
C LEU A 20 14.68 10.66 19.45
N VAL A 21 13.92 10.44 20.53
CA VAL A 21 13.23 9.16 20.78
C VAL A 21 12.25 8.84 19.66
N HIS A 22 11.49 9.82 19.19
CA HIS A 22 10.57 9.65 18.07
C HIS A 22 11.29 9.17 16.80
N HIS A 23 12.45 9.75 16.45
CA HIS A 23 13.22 9.34 15.29
C HIS A 23 13.76 7.91 15.41
N PHE A 24 14.23 7.50 16.59
CA PHE A 24 14.65 6.11 16.83
C PHE A 24 13.48 5.13 16.67
N VAL A 25 12.32 5.42 17.26
CA VAL A 25 11.11 4.59 17.11
C VAL A 25 10.70 4.51 15.64
N PHE A 26 10.63 5.66 14.96
CA PHE A 26 10.27 5.73 13.55
C PHE A 26 11.25 4.94 12.65
N MET A 27 12.56 5.05 12.91
CA MET A 27 13.59 4.28 12.20
C MET A 27 13.39 2.77 12.39
N THR A 28 13.17 2.29 13.62
CA THR A 28 12.98 0.85 13.86
C THR A 28 11.76 0.30 13.11
N ILE A 29 10.65 1.02 13.14
CA ILE A 29 9.43 0.65 12.42
C ILE A 29 9.67 0.66 10.91
N ALA A 30 10.33 1.70 10.37
CA ALA A 30 10.65 1.80 8.95
C ALA A 30 11.56 0.65 8.48
N CYS A 31 12.53 0.22 9.28
CA CYS A 31 13.37 -0.93 8.98
C CYS A 31 12.58 -2.25 8.95
N ILE A 32 11.66 -2.46 9.90
CA ILE A 32 10.77 -3.65 9.93
C ILE A 32 9.89 -3.67 8.67
N ILE A 33 9.28 -2.54 8.32
CA ILE A 33 8.42 -2.43 7.12
C ILE A 33 9.24 -2.63 5.85
N THR A 34 10.47 -2.11 5.78
CA THR A 34 11.37 -2.33 4.64
C THR A 34 11.74 -3.81 4.50
N GLY A 35 12.02 -4.50 5.61
CA GLY A 35 12.26 -5.94 5.62
C GLY A 35 11.03 -6.73 5.13
N PHE A 36 9.84 -6.35 5.57
CA PHE A 36 8.59 -6.93 5.10
C PHE A 36 8.34 -6.66 3.60
N GLY A 37 8.59 -5.43 3.14
CA GLY A 37 8.48 -5.06 1.73
C GLY A 37 9.47 -5.83 0.85
N ALA A 38 10.69 -6.03 1.32
CA ALA A 38 11.70 -6.84 0.63
C ALA A 38 11.30 -8.32 0.59
N TRP A 39 10.78 -8.86 1.71
CA TRP A 39 10.22 -10.21 1.75
C TRP A 39 9.10 -10.38 0.71
N MET A 40 8.15 -9.45 0.66
CA MET A 40 7.07 -9.45 -0.34
C MET A 40 7.60 -9.42 -1.77
N LEU A 41 8.72 -8.74 -2.03
CA LEU A 41 9.33 -8.68 -3.36
C LEU A 41 10.04 -9.99 -3.75
N LEU A 42 10.73 -10.64 -2.79
CA LEU A 42 11.47 -11.88 -3.03
C LEU A 42 10.54 -13.09 -3.21
N TRP A 43 9.48 -13.15 -2.39
CA TRP A 43 8.47 -14.21 -2.46
C TRP A 43 7.39 -13.91 -3.51
N ALA A 44 7.48 -12.77 -4.20
CA ALA A 44 6.63 -12.47 -5.33
C ALA A 44 6.74 -13.52 -6.43
N ASN A 45 7.87 -14.21 -6.58
CA ASN A 45 8.07 -15.20 -7.64
C ASN A 45 7.12 -16.41 -7.52
N GLU A 46 6.72 -16.80 -6.32
CA GLU A 46 5.72 -17.86 -6.11
C GLU A 46 4.29 -17.39 -6.47
N TYR A 47 4.09 -16.08 -6.56
CA TYR A 47 2.81 -15.42 -6.88
C TYR A 47 2.90 -14.52 -8.13
N ALA A 48 3.97 -14.62 -8.92
CA ALA A 48 4.27 -13.71 -10.03
C ALA A 48 3.19 -13.75 -11.12
N LEU A 49 2.37 -14.80 -11.10
CA LEU A 49 1.30 -14.98 -12.04
C LEU A 49 -0.03 -14.32 -11.62
N PHE A 50 -0.20 -14.01 -10.34
CA PHE A 50 -1.29 -13.13 -9.88
C PHE A 50 -1.20 -11.73 -10.52
N GLU A 51 0.02 -11.27 -10.76
CA GLU A 51 0.30 -10.02 -11.48
C GLU A 51 -0.15 -10.04 -12.95
N TYR A 52 -0.12 -11.21 -13.60
CA TYR A 52 -0.58 -11.37 -14.99
C TYR A 52 -2.11 -11.30 -15.12
N ILE A 53 -2.83 -11.89 -14.17
CA ILE A 53 -4.28 -12.11 -14.28
C ILE A 53 -5.08 -10.90 -13.83
N THR A 54 -4.72 -10.37 -12.67
CA THR A 54 -5.55 -9.32 -12.09
C THR A 54 -5.33 -7.99 -12.82
N GLN A 55 -4.25 -7.85 -13.61
CA GLN A 55 -3.73 -6.57 -14.09
C GLN A 55 -3.82 -5.48 -13.00
N THR A 56 -3.76 -5.90 -11.73
CA THR A 56 -4.04 -5.02 -10.60
C THR A 56 -2.81 -4.18 -10.44
N PHE A 57 -2.84 -3.06 -11.15
CA PHE A 57 -1.89 -1.97 -11.04
C PHE A 57 -1.57 -1.68 -9.57
N TYR A 58 -2.55 -1.83 -8.68
CA TYR A 58 -2.44 -1.57 -7.25
C TYR A 58 -1.69 -2.65 -6.45
N TYR A 59 -1.68 -3.92 -6.87
CA TYR A 59 -0.85 -4.94 -6.19
C TYR A 59 0.64 -4.71 -6.49
N THR A 60 0.98 -4.57 -7.77
CA THR A 60 2.35 -4.29 -8.22
C THR A 60 2.84 -2.93 -7.73
N SER A 61 2.00 -1.89 -7.84
CA SER A 61 2.37 -0.55 -7.36
C SER A 61 2.42 -0.50 -5.84
N GLY A 62 1.50 -1.17 -5.13
CA GLY A 62 1.42 -1.14 -3.68
C GLY A 62 2.68 -1.70 -3.00
N ARG A 63 3.20 -2.85 -3.46
CA ARG A 63 4.44 -3.44 -2.92
C ARG A 63 5.66 -2.55 -3.17
N ILE A 64 5.77 -1.95 -4.36
CA ILE A 64 6.88 -1.08 -4.72
C ILE A 64 6.80 0.23 -3.92
N LEU A 65 5.62 0.82 -3.80
CA LEU A 65 5.38 2.02 -3.00
C LEU A 65 5.71 1.79 -1.53
N LEU A 66 5.30 0.65 -0.96
CA LEU A 66 5.63 0.30 0.43
C LEU A 66 7.13 0.23 0.63
N LEU A 67 7.84 -0.52 -0.21
CA LEU A 67 9.28 -0.73 -0.12
C LEU A 67 10.07 0.58 -0.30
N THR A 68 9.73 1.35 -1.34
CA THR A 68 10.43 2.60 -1.66
C THR A 68 10.17 3.68 -0.60
N THR A 69 8.92 3.82 -0.15
CA THR A 69 8.55 4.79 0.88
C THR A 69 9.18 4.43 2.23
N SER A 70 9.19 3.15 2.62
CA SER A 70 9.78 2.73 3.90
C SER A 70 11.30 2.83 3.92
N LEU A 71 11.96 2.54 2.79
CA LEU A 71 13.40 2.69 2.66
C LEU A 71 13.81 4.17 2.76
N LEU A 72 13.11 5.06 2.05
CA LEU A 72 13.37 6.50 2.13
C LEU A 72 13.06 7.05 3.53
N ALA A 73 12.01 6.56 4.18
CA ALA A 73 11.69 6.89 5.57
C ALA A 73 12.82 6.50 6.54
N ALA A 74 13.40 5.30 6.40
CA ALA A 74 14.52 4.86 7.22
C ALA A 74 15.76 5.76 7.03
N LEU A 75 16.09 6.12 5.79
CA LEU A 75 17.21 7.02 5.49
C LEU A 75 16.99 8.42 6.07
N LEU A 76 15.79 8.99 5.90
CA LEU A 76 15.46 10.29 6.50
C LEU A 76 15.52 10.24 8.02
N ALA A 77 15.08 9.15 8.65
CA ALA A 77 15.16 8.99 10.10
C ALA A 77 16.61 9.02 10.61
N LEU A 78 17.53 8.35 9.90
CA LEU A 78 18.97 8.39 10.20
C LEU A 78 19.53 9.81 10.09
N PHE A 79 19.19 10.54 9.03
CA PHE A 79 19.59 11.94 8.90
C PHE A 79 18.97 12.82 10.00
N GLY A 80 17.72 12.57 10.38
CA GLY A 80 17.03 13.30 11.44
C GLY A 80 17.78 13.23 12.78
N CYS A 81 18.31 12.06 13.15
CA CYS A 81 19.14 11.91 14.36
C CYS A 81 20.38 12.82 14.35
N CYS A 82 21.05 12.96 13.21
CA CYS A 82 22.20 13.86 13.05
C CYS A 82 21.78 15.35 13.09
N ILE A 83 20.62 15.67 12.51
CA ILE A 83 20.10 17.03 12.41
C ILE A 83 19.73 17.59 13.78
N ILE A 84 19.17 16.78 14.69
CA ILE A 84 18.78 17.24 16.04
C ILE A 84 19.99 17.74 16.85
N ASN A 85 21.16 17.12 16.66
CA ASN A 85 22.39 17.55 17.30
C ASN A 85 22.98 18.82 16.67
N THR A 86 22.55 19.15 15.46
CA THR A 86 22.95 20.37 14.76
C THR A 86 22.03 21.51 15.16
N GLU A 87 22.56 22.59 15.73
CA GLU A 87 21.75 23.71 16.22
C GLU A 87 21.24 24.66 15.10
N SER A 88 21.01 24.14 13.89
CA SER A 88 20.63 24.95 12.74
C SER A 88 19.12 24.83 12.43
N PRO A 89 18.31 25.90 12.61
CA PRO A 89 16.86 25.83 12.39
C PRO A 89 16.49 25.57 10.93
N LYS A 90 17.33 26.04 9.99
CA LYS A 90 17.14 25.79 8.55
C LYS A 90 17.21 24.30 8.21
N LEU A 91 18.12 23.55 8.82
CA LEU A 91 18.27 22.11 8.55
C LEU A 91 17.10 21.31 9.12
N LEU A 92 16.61 21.69 10.31
CA LEU A 92 15.40 21.13 10.91
C LEU A 92 14.16 21.40 10.04
N LEU A 93 14.03 22.62 9.49
CA LEU A 93 12.96 22.96 8.56
C LEU A 93 13.00 22.10 7.29
N THR A 94 14.16 21.97 6.65
CA THR A 94 14.33 21.13 5.45
C THR A 94 13.94 19.68 5.74
N HIS A 95 14.38 19.12 6.86
CA HIS A 95 14.00 17.76 7.27
C HIS A 95 12.47 17.62 7.42
N THR A 96 11.83 18.59 8.07
CA THR A 96 10.38 18.59 8.28
C THR A 96 9.63 18.63 6.94
N VAL A 97 10.09 19.41 5.96
CA VAL A 97 9.49 19.46 4.61
C VAL A 97 9.64 18.11 3.89
N LEU A 98 10.79 17.45 3.99
CA LEU A 98 11.00 16.12 3.39
C LEU A 98 10.08 15.05 4.01
N ILE A 99 9.84 15.11 5.32
CA ILE A 99 8.89 14.21 6.00
C ILE A 99 7.44 14.46 5.53
N MET A 100 7.07 15.72 5.25
CA MET A 100 5.75 16.03 4.67
C MET A 100 5.57 15.42 3.27
N PHE A 101 6.62 15.39 2.45
CA PHE A 101 6.58 14.70 1.16
C PHE A 101 6.37 13.18 1.34
N LEU A 102 7.08 12.55 2.29
CA LEU A 102 6.88 11.14 2.62
C LEU A 102 5.48 10.83 3.16
N MET A 103 4.87 11.78 3.89
CA MET A 103 3.51 11.62 4.37
C MET A 103 2.52 11.51 3.20
N ALA A 104 2.71 12.29 2.13
CA ALA A 104 1.89 12.18 0.92
C ALA A 104 2.06 10.82 0.22
N MET A 105 3.29 10.30 0.12
CA MET A 105 3.55 8.97 -0.44
C MET A 105 2.93 7.84 0.41
N SER A 106 2.99 7.97 1.74
CA SER A 106 2.39 7.01 2.69
C SER A 106 0.86 7.02 2.63
N PHE A 107 0.26 8.20 2.41
CA PHE A 107 -1.17 8.30 2.14
C PHE A 107 -1.56 7.59 0.84
N GLY A 108 -0.76 7.76 -0.22
CA GLY A 108 -0.93 7.00 -1.47
C GLY A 108 -0.89 5.49 -1.25
N THR A 109 0.06 5.00 -0.45
CA THR A 109 0.16 3.58 -0.07
C THR A 109 -1.10 3.09 0.64
N THR A 110 -1.66 3.91 1.54
CA THR A 110 -2.91 3.62 2.26
C THR A 110 -4.07 3.46 1.29
N VAL A 111 -4.22 4.41 0.36
CA VAL A 111 -5.27 4.41 -0.67
C VAL A 111 -5.14 3.18 -1.57
N CYS A 112 -3.93 2.84 -2.02
CA CYS A 112 -3.69 1.65 -2.83
C CYS A 112 -4.08 0.36 -2.09
N GLY A 113 -3.80 0.24 -0.80
CA GLY A 113 -4.21 -0.92 0.00
C GLY A 113 -5.72 -1.11 0.05
N PHE A 114 -6.49 -0.03 0.22
CA PHE A 114 -7.95 -0.11 0.19
C PHE A 114 -8.52 -0.38 -1.21
N HIS A 115 -7.92 0.22 -2.26
CA HIS A 115 -8.34 -0.05 -3.64
C HIS A 115 -8.10 -1.49 -4.04
N LEU A 116 -6.97 -2.08 -3.63
CA LEU A 116 -6.66 -3.50 -3.88
C LEU A 116 -7.76 -4.42 -3.33
N LEU A 117 -8.30 -4.15 -2.13
CA LEU A 117 -9.43 -4.93 -1.58
C LEU A 117 -10.69 -4.85 -2.45
N ASN A 118 -10.96 -3.68 -3.01
CA ASN A 118 -12.14 -3.45 -3.85
C ASN A 118 -11.99 -4.11 -5.23
N GLU A 119 -10.83 -3.95 -5.87
CA GLU A 119 -10.54 -4.60 -7.15
C GLU A 119 -10.64 -6.12 -7.04
N VAL A 120 -10.00 -6.71 -6.02
CA VAL A 120 -10.08 -8.16 -5.79
C VAL A 120 -11.52 -8.59 -5.54
N ARG A 121 -12.33 -7.79 -4.82
CA ARG A 121 -13.72 -8.18 -4.54
C ARG A 121 -14.65 -8.09 -5.76
N PHE A 122 -14.54 -7.03 -6.55
CA PHE A 122 -15.54 -6.72 -7.59
C PHE A 122 -15.05 -7.05 -8.99
N ASP A 123 -13.81 -6.71 -9.33
CA ASP A 123 -13.31 -6.87 -10.70
C ASP A 123 -12.91 -8.31 -10.97
N LEU A 124 -12.30 -8.99 -9.99
CA LEU A 124 -12.07 -10.43 -10.09
C LEU A 124 -13.38 -11.22 -10.16
N TYR A 125 -14.41 -10.83 -9.40
CA TYR A 125 -15.73 -11.45 -9.49
C TYR A 125 -16.31 -11.34 -10.90
N LYS A 126 -16.31 -10.14 -11.49
CA LYS A 126 -16.83 -9.88 -12.83
C LYS A 126 -16.01 -10.58 -13.91
N GLY A 127 -14.68 -10.53 -13.78
CA GLY A 127 -13.72 -11.17 -14.68
C GLY A 127 -13.90 -12.69 -14.71
N LEU A 128 -13.88 -13.35 -13.55
CA LEU A 128 -14.11 -14.79 -13.43
C LEU A 128 -15.52 -15.17 -13.91
N THR A 129 -16.55 -14.42 -13.52
CA THR A 129 -17.93 -14.69 -13.97
C THR A 129 -18.03 -14.66 -15.48
N THR A 130 -17.54 -13.60 -16.13
CA THR A 130 -17.63 -13.44 -17.58
C THR A 130 -16.74 -14.44 -18.29
N GLY A 131 -15.53 -14.67 -17.79
CA GLY A 131 -14.59 -15.61 -18.38
C GLY A 131 -15.11 -17.04 -18.33
N ILE A 132 -15.56 -17.52 -17.17
CA ILE A 132 -16.10 -18.87 -17.00
C ILE A 132 -17.40 -19.04 -17.80
N THR A 133 -18.30 -18.06 -17.79
CA THR A 133 -19.61 -18.23 -18.44
C THR A 133 -19.57 -18.14 -19.95
N LYS A 134 -18.75 -17.24 -20.52
CA LYS A 134 -18.82 -16.91 -21.95
C LYS A 134 -17.65 -17.42 -22.78
N TYR A 135 -16.44 -17.42 -22.23
CA TYR A 135 -15.22 -17.46 -23.04
C TYR A 135 -14.30 -18.65 -22.73
N TYR A 136 -14.39 -19.22 -21.52
CA TYR A 136 -13.60 -20.36 -21.11
C TYR A 136 -13.80 -21.52 -22.09
N GLY A 137 -12.73 -22.06 -22.67
CA GLY A 137 -12.85 -23.19 -23.60
C GLY A 137 -13.58 -22.88 -24.93
N ILE A 138 -13.97 -21.62 -25.19
CA ILE A 138 -14.78 -21.20 -26.35
C ILE A 138 -13.95 -20.38 -27.33
N ASN A 139 -14.10 -20.64 -28.64
CA ASN A 139 -13.43 -19.89 -29.71
C ASN A 139 -11.91 -19.80 -29.49
N GLN A 140 -11.28 -20.96 -29.23
CA GLN A 140 -9.84 -21.12 -28.97
C GLN A 140 -8.94 -20.79 -30.18
N PHE A 141 -9.49 -20.26 -31.27
CA PHE A 141 -8.73 -19.65 -32.36
C PHE A 141 -8.37 -18.17 -32.08
N MET A 142 -8.99 -17.56 -31.07
CA MET A 142 -8.73 -16.18 -30.67
C MET A 142 -7.77 -16.15 -29.48
N GLU A 143 -6.63 -15.47 -29.65
CA GLU A 143 -5.56 -15.35 -28.64
C GLU A 143 -6.09 -14.92 -27.26
N ARG A 144 -7.01 -13.95 -27.23
CA ARG A 144 -7.64 -13.48 -25.98
C ARG A 144 -8.34 -14.60 -25.20
N ASN A 145 -9.02 -15.51 -25.90
CA ASN A 145 -9.80 -16.58 -25.26
C ASN A 145 -8.90 -17.72 -24.77
N ILE A 146 -7.83 -18.01 -25.52
CA ILE A 146 -6.76 -18.91 -25.08
C ILE A 146 -6.16 -18.39 -23.78
N GLN A 147 -5.73 -17.12 -23.78
CA GLN A 147 -5.16 -16.47 -22.61
C GLN A 147 -6.12 -16.49 -21.42
N LEU A 148 -7.40 -16.14 -21.63
CA LEU A 148 -8.40 -16.14 -20.56
C LEU A 148 -8.65 -17.55 -19.98
N THR A 149 -8.64 -18.59 -20.82
CA THR A 149 -8.78 -19.98 -20.39
C THR A 149 -7.59 -20.40 -19.52
N HIS A 150 -6.37 -20.18 -20.03
CA HIS A 150 -5.12 -20.47 -19.32
C HIS A 150 -5.05 -19.74 -17.96
N VAL A 151 -5.44 -18.48 -17.94
CA VAL A 151 -5.52 -17.64 -16.73
C VAL A 151 -6.50 -18.21 -15.69
N ILE A 152 -7.68 -18.64 -16.12
CA ILE A 152 -8.68 -19.24 -15.22
C ILE A 152 -8.18 -20.58 -14.68
N ASP A 153 -7.61 -21.42 -15.56
CA ASP A 153 -7.05 -22.71 -15.16
C ASP A 153 -5.96 -22.51 -14.11
N GLU A 154 -5.08 -21.54 -14.32
CA GLU A 154 -3.99 -21.29 -13.40
C GLU A 154 -4.44 -20.76 -12.04
N ILE A 155 -5.49 -19.91 -11.98
CA ILE A 155 -6.11 -19.54 -10.71
C ILE A 155 -6.60 -20.78 -9.97
N GLN A 156 -7.33 -21.64 -10.67
CA GLN A 156 -7.94 -22.82 -10.06
C GLN A 156 -6.90 -23.78 -9.51
N LEU A 157 -5.80 -23.96 -10.25
CA LEU A 157 -4.65 -24.76 -9.85
C LEU A 157 -3.90 -24.15 -8.66
N THR A 158 -3.59 -22.86 -8.73
CA THR A 158 -2.77 -22.16 -7.73
C THR A 158 -3.50 -22.03 -6.40
N PHE A 159 -4.77 -21.62 -6.44
CA PHE A 159 -5.57 -21.38 -5.24
C PHE A 159 -6.43 -22.58 -4.83
N ARG A 160 -6.33 -23.72 -5.54
CA ARG A 160 -7.04 -24.95 -5.21
C ARG A 160 -8.55 -24.70 -5.04
N CYS A 161 -9.12 -24.07 -6.06
CA CYS A 161 -10.49 -23.56 -6.08
C CYS A 161 -11.17 -23.90 -7.40
N CYS A 162 -12.49 -23.80 -7.47
CA CYS A 162 -13.24 -24.00 -8.71
C CYS A 162 -14.45 -23.07 -8.78
N GLY A 163 -14.64 -22.44 -9.94
CA GLY A 163 -15.71 -21.47 -10.16
C GLY A 163 -15.42 -20.10 -9.58
N VAL A 164 -16.46 -19.28 -9.42
CA VAL A 164 -16.32 -17.86 -9.08
C VAL A 164 -16.29 -17.65 -7.57
N SER A 165 -17.36 -17.97 -6.83
CA SER A 165 -17.48 -17.60 -5.42
C SER A 165 -18.40 -18.52 -4.62
N GLY A 166 -18.20 -18.52 -3.31
CA GLY A 166 -19.00 -19.26 -2.34
C GLY A 166 -18.43 -20.63 -1.99
N GLU A 167 -19.09 -21.27 -1.02
CA GLU A 167 -18.73 -22.60 -0.53
C GLU A 167 -19.28 -23.72 -1.43
N ARG A 168 -19.02 -24.98 -1.07
CA ARG A 168 -19.42 -26.19 -1.85
C ARG A 168 -20.89 -26.27 -2.28
N ASN A 169 -21.78 -25.66 -1.49
CA ASN A 169 -23.23 -25.66 -1.71
C ASN A 169 -23.69 -24.46 -2.57
N SER A 170 -22.77 -23.59 -2.98
CA SER A 170 -23.04 -22.40 -3.77
C SER A 170 -23.14 -22.73 -5.25
N GLU A 171 -24.09 -22.12 -5.95
CA GLU A 171 -24.26 -22.23 -7.39
C GLU A 171 -23.14 -21.58 -8.19
N THR A 172 -22.47 -20.59 -7.59
CA THR A 172 -21.39 -19.81 -8.22
C THR A 172 -20.00 -20.39 -7.94
N SER A 173 -19.92 -21.53 -7.24
CA SER A 173 -18.68 -22.29 -7.04
C SER A 173 -18.46 -23.23 -8.23
N TRP A 174 -18.05 -24.47 -8.01
CA TRP A 174 -17.82 -25.48 -9.05
C TRP A 174 -19.04 -25.69 -9.97
N TYR A 175 -20.27 -25.59 -9.45
CA TYR A 175 -21.51 -25.84 -10.20
C TYR A 175 -21.75 -24.83 -11.33
N MET A 176 -21.08 -23.67 -11.29
CA MET A 176 -21.25 -22.60 -12.26
C MET A 176 -20.87 -23.01 -13.67
N TYR A 177 -19.83 -23.85 -13.82
CA TYR A 177 -19.45 -24.42 -15.11
C TYR A 177 -20.64 -25.14 -15.75
N ARG A 178 -21.25 -26.07 -15.02
CA ARG A 178 -22.38 -26.82 -15.53
C ARG A 178 -23.63 -25.97 -15.79
N ASN A 179 -23.90 -25.03 -14.89
CA ASN A 179 -25.17 -24.29 -14.89
C ASN A 179 -25.21 -23.12 -15.88
N GLN A 180 -24.07 -22.46 -16.10
CA GLN A 180 -24.02 -21.16 -16.78
C GLN A 180 -22.92 -21.05 -17.84
N SER A 181 -21.97 -21.99 -17.95
CA SER A 181 -20.90 -21.89 -18.95
C SER A 181 -21.32 -22.37 -20.33
N SER A 182 -21.02 -21.57 -21.35
CA SER A 182 -21.12 -21.97 -22.75
C SER A 182 -20.28 -23.22 -23.05
N TRP A 183 -19.14 -23.39 -22.37
CA TRP A 183 -18.28 -24.56 -22.49
C TRP A 183 -19.02 -25.86 -22.20
N TYR A 184 -19.77 -25.92 -21.09
CA TYR A 184 -20.53 -27.12 -20.74
C TYR A 184 -21.63 -27.40 -21.76
N PHE A 185 -22.38 -26.38 -22.18
CA PHE A 185 -23.48 -26.56 -23.14
C PHE A 185 -23.00 -27.09 -24.50
N ILE A 186 -21.92 -26.51 -25.05
CA ILE A 186 -21.34 -26.96 -26.32
C ILE A 186 -20.71 -28.35 -26.18
N THR A 187 -20.04 -28.62 -25.06
CA THR A 187 -19.47 -29.95 -24.80
C THR A 187 -20.58 -31.00 -24.69
N ASN A 188 -21.67 -30.72 -23.99
CA ASN A 188 -22.83 -31.61 -23.86
C ASN A 188 -23.50 -31.92 -25.20
N GLU A 189 -23.52 -30.97 -26.14
CA GLU A 189 -24.11 -31.17 -27.47
C GLU A 189 -23.23 -32.10 -28.36
N ASN A 190 -21.90 -32.03 -28.19
CA ASN A 190 -20.95 -32.73 -29.06
C ASN A 190 -20.61 -34.17 -28.61
N VAL A 191 -21.01 -34.60 -27.41
CA VAL A 191 -20.65 -35.92 -26.90
C VAL A 191 -21.70 -36.97 -27.29
N THR A 192 -21.27 -37.98 -28.04
CA THR A 192 -22.13 -39.03 -28.61
C THR A 192 -22.14 -40.34 -27.80
N THR A 193 -21.22 -40.52 -26.85
CA THR A 193 -21.02 -41.81 -26.14
C THR A 193 -20.76 -41.68 -24.63
N ASP A 194 -20.15 -40.58 -24.16
CA ASP A 194 -19.88 -40.34 -22.74
C ASP A 194 -20.78 -39.24 -22.13
N SER A 195 -20.85 -39.14 -20.81
CA SER A 195 -21.47 -37.94 -20.18
C SER A 195 -20.49 -36.77 -20.26
N PRO A 196 -20.93 -35.51 -20.51
CA PRO A 196 -20.00 -34.38 -20.53
C PRO A 196 -19.38 -34.16 -19.14
N PRO A 197 -18.10 -33.74 -19.07
CA PRO A 197 -17.47 -33.39 -17.81
C PRO A 197 -18.21 -32.22 -17.14
N PHE A 198 -18.47 -32.33 -15.83
CA PHE A 198 -19.22 -31.29 -15.09
C PHE A 198 -18.39 -30.06 -14.75
N VAL A 199 -17.07 -30.22 -14.70
CA VAL A 199 -16.07 -29.20 -14.36
C VAL A 199 -14.82 -29.43 -15.22
N PRO A 200 -14.02 -28.39 -15.49
CA PRO A 200 -12.74 -28.57 -16.17
C PRO A 200 -11.71 -29.30 -15.28
N GLU A 201 -10.64 -29.78 -15.91
CA GLU A 201 -9.57 -30.52 -15.23
C GLU A 201 -8.78 -29.66 -14.24
N SER A 202 -8.70 -28.35 -14.45
CA SER A 202 -8.08 -27.38 -13.55
C SER A 202 -8.79 -27.26 -12.20
N CYS A 203 -10.05 -27.68 -12.11
CA CYS A 203 -10.77 -27.78 -10.84
C CYS A 203 -10.43 -29.04 -10.03
N CYS A 204 -9.74 -30.02 -10.64
CA CYS A 204 -9.46 -31.29 -9.99
C CYS A 204 -8.36 -31.18 -8.94
N ALA A 205 -8.46 -32.02 -7.91
CA ALA A 205 -7.41 -32.13 -6.91
C ALA A 205 -6.26 -33.00 -7.43
N TYR A 206 -5.04 -32.56 -7.14
CA TYR A 206 -3.80 -33.23 -7.53
C TYR A 206 -3.23 -34.02 -6.37
N ASP A 207 -2.50 -35.09 -6.68
CA ASP A 207 -1.75 -35.80 -5.65
C ASP A 207 -0.73 -34.85 -5.01
N SER A 208 -0.68 -34.84 -3.69
CA SER A 208 0.04 -33.85 -2.90
C SER A 208 1.49 -34.22 -2.62
N GLU A 209 2.09 -35.17 -3.36
CA GLU A 209 3.54 -35.43 -3.33
C GLU A 209 4.35 -34.31 -4.03
N TRP A 210 4.14 -33.06 -3.60
CA TRP A 210 4.98 -31.92 -3.97
C TRP A 210 5.90 -31.57 -2.81
N ASN A 211 6.87 -32.43 -2.53
CA ASN A 211 7.93 -32.08 -1.58
C ASN A 211 8.89 -31.02 -2.15
N ASN A 212 8.84 -30.72 -3.47
CA ASN A 212 9.77 -29.83 -4.18
C ASN A 212 9.07 -28.95 -5.26
N LEU A 213 9.52 -27.70 -5.42
CA LEU A 213 9.01 -26.67 -6.37
C LEU A 213 8.90 -27.11 -7.85
N ARG A 214 9.84 -27.93 -8.33
CA ARG A 214 9.92 -28.35 -9.75
C ARG A 214 8.69 -29.10 -10.22
N ALA A 215 8.08 -29.79 -9.30
CA ALA A 215 7.04 -30.70 -9.58
C ALA A 215 5.72 -29.84 -9.77
N LEU A 216 5.51 -28.75 -9.01
CA LEU A 216 4.38 -27.81 -9.23
C LEU A 216 4.31 -27.28 -10.69
N GLU A 217 5.48 -27.03 -11.30
CA GLU A 217 5.61 -26.58 -12.70
C GLU A 217 5.18 -27.68 -13.71
N GLU A 218 5.45 -28.95 -13.39
CA GLU A 218 5.06 -30.11 -14.21
C GLU A 218 3.55 -30.41 -14.12
N ALA A 219 2.90 -30.16 -12.97
CA ALA A 219 1.44 -30.23 -12.88
C ALA A 219 0.72 -29.14 -13.67
N LYS A 220 1.28 -27.92 -13.71
CA LYS A 220 0.73 -26.81 -14.48
C LYS A 220 0.75 -27.06 -15.99
N THR A 221 1.72 -27.84 -16.49
CA THR A 221 1.94 -28.01 -17.92
C THR A 221 1.18 -29.18 -18.55
N ASN A 222 0.89 -30.25 -17.81
CA ASN A 222 0.32 -31.48 -18.40
C ASN A 222 -0.88 -32.08 -17.67
N PHE A 223 -1.43 -31.43 -16.63
CA PHE A 223 -2.48 -32.02 -15.78
C PHE A 223 -2.11 -33.44 -15.25
N GLY A 224 -0.82 -33.79 -15.24
CA GLY A 224 -0.35 -35.18 -15.29
C GLY A 224 -0.56 -36.01 -14.01
N ASN A 225 -0.92 -35.38 -12.90
CA ASN A 225 -1.03 -36.00 -11.57
C ASN A 225 -2.39 -35.74 -10.89
N ILE A 226 -3.50 -35.74 -11.66
CA ILE A 226 -4.85 -35.67 -11.08
C ILE A 226 -5.12 -36.98 -10.30
N LEU A 227 -5.55 -36.85 -9.05
CA LEU A 227 -5.68 -37.98 -8.12
C LEU A 227 -6.68 -39.06 -8.59
N ASP A 228 -7.85 -38.63 -9.08
CA ASP A 228 -8.83 -39.49 -9.76
C ASP A 228 -9.64 -38.61 -10.72
N ARG A 229 -9.22 -38.60 -11.99
CA ARG A 229 -9.78 -37.73 -13.02
C ARG A 229 -11.26 -38.00 -13.25
N GLU A 230 -11.65 -39.27 -13.35
CA GLU A 230 -13.04 -39.66 -13.61
C GLU A 230 -13.97 -39.29 -12.46
N ALA A 231 -13.50 -39.45 -11.21
CA ALA A 231 -14.22 -39.02 -10.02
C ALA A 231 -14.36 -37.49 -9.96
N CYS A 232 -13.30 -36.77 -10.30
CA CYS A 232 -13.32 -35.30 -10.32
C CYS A 232 -14.31 -34.73 -11.33
N VAL A 233 -14.25 -35.16 -12.60
CA VAL A 233 -15.06 -34.58 -13.68
C VAL A 233 -16.51 -35.08 -13.66
N GLY A 234 -16.81 -36.09 -12.84
CA GLY A 234 -18.16 -36.61 -12.62
C GLY A 234 -18.54 -37.83 -13.48
N TRP A 235 -17.57 -38.51 -14.09
CA TRP A 235 -17.80 -39.75 -14.85
C TRP A 235 -17.93 -40.98 -13.97
N LYS A 236 -17.22 -40.99 -12.83
CA LYS A 236 -17.27 -42.07 -11.84
C LYS A 236 -18.14 -41.66 -10.65
N LYS A 237 -19.10 -42.51 -10.27
CA LYS A 237 -19.91 -42.30 -9.06
C LYS A 237 -19.07 -42.58 -7.82
N ILE A 238 -18.87 -41.56 -6.98
CA ILE A 238 -18.15 -41.64 -5.72
C ILE A 238 -19.18 -41.86 -4.60
N SER A 239 -19.22 -43.06 -4.03
CA SER A 239 -20.14 -43.47 -2.94
C SER A 239 -21.63 -43.59 -3.31
N SER A 240 -22.27 -44.65 -2.80
CA SER A 240 -23.71 -44.93 -2.99
C SER A 240 -24.57 -44.44 -1.82
N SER A 241 -23.99 -44.14 -0.65
CA SER A 241 -24.72 -43.74 0.56
C SER A 241 -24.62 -42.25 0.90
N GLU A 242 -23.66 -41.52 0.33
CA GLU A 242 -23.38 -40.12 0.66
C GLU A 242 -23.39 -39.23 -0.58
N ILE A 243 -23.70 -37.96 -0.36
CA ILE A 243 -23.89 -36.99 -1.42
C ILE A 243 -22.63 -36.12 -1.59
N ILE A 244 -21.86 -36.40 -2.66
CA ILE A 244 -20.52 -35.82 -2.94
C ILE A 244 -20.54 -35.04 -4.27
N ALA A 245 -19.81 -33.91 -4.38
CA ALA A 245 -19.68 -33.12 -5.62
C ALA A 245 -18.65 -33.72 -6.60
N PRO A 246 -18.64 -33.38 -7.91
CA PRO A 246 -19.68 -32.61 -8.59
C PRO A 246 -20.90 -33.50 -8.86
N ARG A 247 -22.07 -32.86 -9.00
CA ARG A 247 -23.33 -33.56 -9.28
C ARG A 247 -24.05 -32.94 -10.45
N ALA A 248 -24.89 -33.76 -11.08
CA ALA A 248 -25.82 -33.34 -12.14
C ALA A 248 -26.97 -32.45 -11.63
N VAL A 249 -27.08 -32.22 -10.32
CA VAL A 249 -28.14 -31.39 -9.72
C VAL A 249 -27.53 -30.22 -8.94
N LYS A 250 -28.34 -29.18 -8.78
CA LYS A 250 -28.00 -27.98 -8.01
C LYS A 250 -27.47 -28.32 -6.60
N PRO A 251 -26.43 -27.63 -6.10
CA PRO A 251 -25.63 -28.09 -4.96
C PRO A 251 -26.28 -27.94 -3.57
N ARG A 252 -27.60 -27.76 -3.43
CA ARG A 252 -28.26 -27.50 -2.12
C ARG A 252 -28.11 -28.61 -1.06
N ASN A 253 -27.62 -29.80 -1.42
CA ASN A 253 -27.58 -30.97 -0.54
C ASN A 253 -26.19 -31.66 -0.51
N VAL A 254 -25.04 -30.98 -0.63
CA VAL A 254 -23.72 -31.69 -0.58
C VAL A 254 -23.40 -31.97 0.89
N THR A 255 -23.41 -33.24 1.28
CA THR A 255 -23.24 -33.65 2.68
C THR A 255 -21.78 -33.91 3.04
N ARG A 256 -20.94 -34.28 2.07
CA ARG A 256 -19.53 -34.64 2.26
C ARG A 256 -18.64 -33.96 1.23
N THR A 257 -17.38 -33.71 1.59
CA THR A 257 -16.34 -33.17 0.68
C THR A 257 -15.97 -34.20 -0.37
N ASN A 258 -15.80 -33.78 -1.61
CA ASN A 258 -15.03 -34.52 -2.60
C ASN A 258 -13.53 -34.22 -2.42
N ARG A 259 -12.71 -35.25 -2.16
CA ARG A 259 -11.24 -35.12 -2.11
C ARG A 259 -10.59 -34.92 -3.49
N TYR A 260 -11.32 -35.20 -4.57
CA TYR A 260 -10.86 -35.15 -5.95
C TYR A 260 -11.23 -33.83 -6.66
N LEU A 261 -12.02 -32.94 -6.04
CA LEU A 261 -12.50 -31.70 -6.64
C LEU A 261 -12.33 -30.54 -5.65
N HIS A 262 -11.82 -29.42 -6.13
CA HIS A 262 -11.86 -28.17 -5.39
C HIS A 262 -13.29 -27.60 -5.36
N GLU A 263 -13.96 -27.65 -4.21
CA GLU A 263 -15.39 -27.30 -4.11
C GLU A 263 -15.67 -25.81 -3.85
N ARG A 264 -14.65 -25.02 -3.47
CA ARG A 264 -14.81 -23.60 -3.10
C ARG A 264 -14.55 -22.68 -4.28
N GLY A 265 -15.33 -21.60 -4.38
CA GLY A 265 -15.15 -20.58 -5.42
C GLY A 265 -13.83 -19.81 -5.28
N CYS A 266 -13.21 -19.48 -6.42
CA CYS A 266 -11.87 -18.88 -6.44
C CYS A 266 -11.79 -17.50 -5.82
N LEU A 267 -12.78 -16.63 -6.04
CA LEU A 267 -12.87 -15.34 -5.36
C LEU A 267 -12.87 -15.50 -3.84
N THR A 268 -13.57 -16.49 -3.30
CA THR A 268 -13.66 -16.68 -1.84
C THR A 268 -12.31 -17.04 -1.25
N VAL A 269 -11.55 -17.91 -1.93
CA VAL A 269 -10.20 -18.30 -1.49
C VAL A 269 -9.23 -17.14 -1.65
N VAL A 270 -9.12 -16.58 -2.86
CA VAL A 270 -8.22 -15.48 -3.20
C VAL A 270 -8.47 -14.26 -2.30
N TYR A 271 -9.73 -13.85 -2.13
CA TYR A 271 -10.06 -12.71 -1.28
C TYR A 271 -9.66 -12.96 0.18
N SER A 272 -9.84 -14.18 0.69
CA SER A 272 -9.44 -14.53 2.05
C SER A 272 -7.92 -14.41 2.24
N ASP A 273 -7.15 -14.90 1.27
CA ASP A 273 -5.68 -14.88 1.34
C ASP A 273 -5.15 -13.44 1.22
N PHE A 274 -5.66 -12.66 0.27
CA PHE A 274 -5.17 -11.30 0.01
C PHE A 274 -5.66 -10.26 1.02
N LYS A 275 -6.78 -10.51 1.70
CA LYS A 275 -7.37 -9.54 2.64
C LYS A 275 -6.39 -9.13 3.74
N HIS A 276 -5.65 -10.08 4.31
CA HIS A 276 -4.70 -9.78 5.37
C HIS A 276 -3.55 -8.90 4.87
N TYR A 277 -2.99 -9.19 3.69
CA TYR A 277 -1.92 -8.39 3.09
C TYR A 277 -2.37 -6.97 2.75
N ALA A 278 -3.54 -6.81 2.14
CA ALA A 278 -4.05 -5.49 1.78
C ALA A 278 -4.37 -4.64 3.02
N LEU A 279 -4.87 -5.25 4.10
CA LEU A 279 -5.08 -4.57 5.38
C LEU A 279 -3.76 -4.18 6.05
N LEU A 280 -2.73 -5.02 5.99
CA LEU A 280 -1.39 -4.67 6.49
C LEU A 280 -0.78 -3.51 5.69
N LEU A 281 -0.90 -3.53 4.37
CA LEU A 281 -0.43 -2.45 3.49
C LEU A 281 -1.11 -1.12 3.84
N ALA A 282 -2.44 -1.12 3.96
CA ALA A 282 -3.21 0.07 4.35
C ALA A 282 -2.87 0.52 5.78
N GLY A 283 -2.70 -0.43 6.71
CA GLY A 283 -2.35 -0.16 8.10
C GLY A 283 -0.97 0.45 8.27
N PHE A 284 0.04 -0.05 7.56
CA PHE A 284 1.40 0.52 7.59
C PHE A 284 1.44 1.93 7.02
N GLY A 285 0.71 2.20 5.93
CA GLY A 285 0.58 3.54 5.37
C GLY A 285 -0.05 4.52 6.35
N LEU A 286 -1.21 4.16 6.93
CA LEU A 286 -1.93 5.02 7.88
C LEU A 286 -1.14 5.23 9.17
N GLY A 287 -0.55 4.17 9.71
CA GLY A 287 0.33 4.24 10.88
C GLY A 287 1.53 5.13 10.63
N GLY A 288 2.15 5.03 9.45
CA GLY A 288 3.22 5.92 9.00
C GLY A 288 2.79 7.39 8.98
N CYS A 289 1.62 7.71 8.42
CA CYS A 289 1.08 9.07 8.42
C CYS A 289 0.88 9.62 9.84
N ILE A 290 0.36 8.82 10.76
CA ILE A 290 0.16 9.23 12.16
C ILE A 290 1.52 9.49 12.84
N LEU A 291 2.50 8.61 12.65
CA LEU A 291 3.83 8.80 13.20
C LEU A 291 4.49 10.07 12.64
N MET A 292 4.42 10.29 11.32
CA MET A 292 4.96 11.49 10.69
C MET A 292 4.27 12.77 11.19
N LEU A 293 2.95 12.73 11.43
CA LEU A 293 2.22 13.87 12.00
C LEU A 293 2.70 14.21 13.42
N ILE A 294 2.94 13.19 14.27
CA ILE A 294 3.52 13.39 15.61
C ILE A 294 4.92 14.03 15.48
N GLY A 295 5.77 13.52 14.60
CA GLY A 295 7.10 14.06 14.35
C GLY A 295 7.05 15.50 13.83
N PHE A 296 6.10 15.82 12.94
CA PHE A 296 5.86 17.17 12.44
C PHE A 296 5.50 18.12 13.58
N VAL A 297 4.53 17.77 14.43
CA VAL A 297 4.14 18.59 15.58
C VAL A 297 5.32 18.82 16.53
N LEU A 298 6.07 17.78 16.89
CA LEU A 298 7.26 17.91 17.74
C LEU A 298 8.32 18.82 17.12
N SER A 299 8.55 18.70 15.80
CA SER A 299 9.51 19.52 15.05
C SER A 299 9.07 20.98 14.96
N SER A 300 7.79 21.24 14.70
CA SER A 300 7.22 22.59 14.68
C SER A 300 7.28 23.25 16.05
N LEU A 301 6.98 22.54 17.13
CA LEU A 301 7.10 23.06 18.50
C LEU A 301 8.56 23.40 18.84
N LEU A 302 9.51 22.54 18.43
CA LEU A 302 10.93 22.81 18.63
C LEU A 302 11.40 24.02 17.82
N LEU A 303 10.99 24.13 16.54
CA LEU A 303 11.37 25.24 15.67
C LEU A 303 10.78 26.57 16.16
N TRP A 304 9.48 26.58 16.48
CA TRP A 304 8.82 27.77 17.04
C TRP A 304 9.53 28.25 18.31
N ARG A 305 9.94 27.32 19.16
CA ARG A 305 10.66 27.63 20.38
C ARG A 305 12.06 28.20 20.11
N ILE A 306 12.80 27.67 19.14
CA ILE A 306 14.11 28.19 18.74
C ILE A 306 13.98 29.63 18.24
N GLU A 307 13.02 29.89 17.34
CA GLU A 307 12.78 31.22 16.77
C GLU A 307 12.32 32.22 17.85
N TYR A 308 11.46 31.80 18.78
CA TYR A 308 11.00 32.64 19.87
C TYR A 308 12.13 33.09 20.80
N GLU A 309 13.02 32.16 21.19
CA GLU A 309 14.20 32.47 22.02
C GLU A 309 15.16 33.43 21.30
N GLN A 310 15.29 33.32 19.98
CA GLN A 310 16.08 34.26 19.18
C GLN A 310 15.45 35.66 19.15
N PHE A 311 14.14 35.74 18.92
CA PHE A 311 13.42 37.01 18.92
C PHE A 311 13.53 37.73 20.27
N LEU A 312 13.37 37.01 21.38
CA LEU A 312 13.57 37.56 22.73
C LEU A 312 14.99 38.06 22.95
N ARG A 313 16.01 37.37 22.42
CA ARG A 313 17.40 37.84 22.51
C ARG A 313 17.61 39.15 21.75
N ILE A 314 17.09 39.26 20.51
CA ILE A 314 17.25 40.46 19.68
C ILE A 314 16.56 41.66 20.34
N THR A 315 15.35 41.48 20.85
CA THR A 315 14.59 42.53 21.54
C THR A 315 15.28 42.98 22.83
N ASN A 316 15.77 42.06 23.68
CA ASN A 316 16.53 42.41 24.88
C ASN A 316 17.86 43.13 24.58
N LEU A 317 18.53 42.78 23.47
CA LEU A 317 19.75 43.46 23.02
C LEU A 317 19.45 44.89 22.52
N GLN A 318 18.32 45.10 21.82
CA GLN A 318 17.88 46.44 21.42
C GLN A 318 17.55 47.32 22.64
N ASP A 319 16.84 46.77 23.64
CA ASP A 319 16.52 47.50 24.88
C ASP A 319 17.78 47.89 25.66
N SER A 320 18.73 46.95 25.81
CA SER A 320 20.02 47.22 26.46
C SER A 320 20.84 48.27 25.72
N SER A 321 20.87 48.24 24.38
CA SER A 321 21.55 49.25 23.56
C SER A 321 20.91 50.63 23.72
N HIS A 322 19.57 50.70 23.77
CA HIS A 322 18.84 51.95 23.97
C HIS A 322 19.10 52.53 25.36
N LYS A 323 19.11 51.70 26.41
CA LYS A 323 19.42 52.12 27.78
C LYS A 323 20.84 52.63 27.94
N THR A 324 21.81 52.00 27.26
CA THR A 324 23.23 52.45 27.27
C THR A 324 23.40 53.76 26.50
N ARG A 325 22.66 53.97 25.40
CA ARG A 325 22.67 55.20 24.62
C ARG A 325 22.09 56.38 25.42
N CYS A 326 21.00 56.18 26.15
CA CYS A 326 20.43 57.22 27.02
C CYS A 326 21.36 57.62 28.17
N HIS A 327 22.06 56.64 28.78
CA HIS A 327 23.06 56.92 29.82
C HIS A 327 24.27 57.71 29.28
N PHE A 328 24.69 57.46 28.03
CA PHE A 328 25.83 58.18 27.43
C PHE A 328 25.48 59.64 27.12
N THR A 329 24.24 59.92 26.68
CA THR A 329 23.74 61.30 26.45
C THR A 329 23.63 62.12 27.74
N GLU A 330 23.35 61.51 28.89
CA GLU A 330 23.36 62.21 30.18
C GLU A 330 24.78 62.53 30.66
N THR A 331 25.76 61.65 30.40
CA THR A 331 27.16 61.89 30.78
C THR A 331 27.93 62.83 29.85
N SER A 332 27.51 62.99 28.59
CA SER A 332 28.08 63.96 27.65
C SER A 332 27.37 65.32 27.67
N GLY A 333 26.35 65.50 28.52
CA GLY A 333 25.53 66.71 28.65
C GLY A 333 26.06 67.77 29.62
N PHE A 334 27.36 67.79 29.91
CA PHE A 334 27.98 68.81 30.77
C PHE A 334 29.20 69.42 30.09
N ASN A 335 28.97 70.26 29.07
CA ASN A 335 29.69 71.53 28.85
C ASN A 335 29.15 72.28 27.61
N SER A 336 28.87 73.57 27.84
CA SER A 336 28.78 74.71 26.91
C SER A 336 27.71 74.75 25.80
N VAL A 337 26.61 75.46 26.11
CA VAL A 337 26.09 76.69 25.45
C VAL A 337 26.65 77.06 24.06
N ASP A 338 25.77 77.15 23.05
CA ASP A 338 25.50 78.32 22.17
C ASP A 338 24.45 77.95 21.10
N LEU A 339 23.24 78.53 21.09
CA LEU A 339 22.79 79.73 20.35
C LEU A 339 22.60 79.52 18.83
N GLY A 340 21.34 79.59 18.34
CA GLY A 340 21.05 79.87 16.91
C GLY A 340 19.77 79.30 16.28
N SER A 341 18.64 79.97 16.52
CA SER A 341 17.54 80.34 15.58
C SER A 341 16.95 79.37 14.51
N ARG A 342 15.60 79.24 14.56
CA ARG A 342 14.55 79.31 13.48
C ARG A 342 14.90 78.79 12.06
N GLU A 343 14.06 78.03 11.35
CA GLU A 343 12.69 78.35 10.90
C GLU A 343 12.02 77.16 10.15
N GLN A 344 10.72 77.26 9.89
CA GLN A 344 9.78 76.23 9.41
C GLN A 344 9.67 76.06 7.87
N ALA A 345 9.23 74.84 7.48
CA ALA A 345 8.20 74.50 6.48
C ALA A 345 8.49 74.32 4.97
N GLN A 346 7.70 73.37 4.43
CA GLN A 346 7.15 73.17 3.07
C GLN A 346 7.76 72.12 2.10
N SER A 347 7.07 70.97 2.05
CA SER A 347 6.42 70.32 0.88
C SER A 347 6.91 70.67 -0.53
N ASN A 348 7.34 69.65 -1.29
CA ASN A 348 6.86 69.52 -2.68
C ASN A 348 6.88 68.08 -3.21
N SER A 349 5.87 67.84 -4.04
CA SER A 349 5.43 66.63 -4.76
C SER A 349 6.36 66.15 -5.89
N GLY A 350 6.26 64.86 -6.23
CA GLY A 350 6.75 64.29 -7.48
C GLY A 350 6.31 62.84 -7.67
N GLU A 351 5.13 62.63 -8.28
CA GLU A 351 4.71 61.37 -8.91
C GLU A 351 5.57 61.07 -10.17
N VAL A 352 5.78 59.78 -10.49
CA VAL A 352 5.49 59.12 -11.80
C VAL A 352 5.94 57.63 -11.75
N ASN A 353 4.95 56.72 -11.84
CA ASN A 353 4.81 55.45 -12.61
C ASN A 353 6.08 54.78 -13.25
N LEU A 354 6.23 53.46 -13.46
CA LEU A 354 5.30 52.38 -13.88
C LEU A 354 6.03 51.01 -13.85
N ASN A 355 5.23 49.93 -13.84
CA ASN A 355 5.44 48.57 -14.38
C ASN A 355 6.08 47.43 -13.54
N TYR A 356 5.20 46.52 -13.11
CA TYR A 356 5.45 45.08 -13.07
C TYR A 356 4.70 44.41 -14.22
N THR A 357 5.40 43.61 -15.02
CA THR A 357 4.84 42.72 -16.03
C THR A 357 4.89 41.28 -15.52
N ILE A 358 3.73 40.65 -15.64
CA ILE A 358 3.30 39.23 -15.53
C ILE A 358 4.41 38.17 -15.50
#